data_AF-A0A536DQ47-F1
#
_entry.id   AF-A0A536DQ47-F1
#
_cell.length_a   1.000
_cell.length_b   1.000
_cell.length_c   1.000
_cell.angle_alpha   90.00
_cell.angle_beta   90.00
_cell.angle_gamma   90.00
#
_symmetry.space_group_name_H-M   'P 1'
#
loop_
_entity.id
_entity.type
_entity.pdbx_description
1 polymer ?
#
loop_
_entity_poly.entity_id
_entity_poly.type
_entity_poly.pdbx_seq_one_letter_code
_entity_poly.pdbx_strand_id
1 'polypeptide(L)'
;MRYRESIELDPMIPSERRIVHLTLAAHEFVTTHSEGEGDNRRVIVEPTADFVAQHGGPVPRAERPVAPGGRGGFSRGGRPGGGGGGRGRSGFGGGGYRR
;
A
#
# COMPACT_ATOMS: atom_id res chain seq x y z
N MET A 1 -22.16 -6.65 6.55
CA MET A 1 -21.83 -7.74 5.61
C MET A 1 -21.07 -7.14 4.43
N ARG A 2 -19.92 -7.70 4.06
CA ARG A 2 -18.94 -7.17 3.08
C ARG A 2 -19.25 -7.59 1.63
N TYR A 3 -20.49 -7.49 1.16
CA TYR A 3 -20.85 -7.87 -0.22
C TYR A 3 -20.41 -6.85 -1.29
N ARG A 4 -19.37 -6.07 -1.01
CA ARG A 4 -18.83 -5.03 -1.91
C ARG A 4 -17.43 -5.37 -2.41
N GLU A 5 -16.86 -6.49 -1.95
CA GLU A 5 -15.56 -6.98 -2.38
C GLU A 5 -15.76 -8.18 -3.30
N SER A 6 -14.81 -8.41 -4.22
CA SER A 6 -14.78 -9.64 -5.00
C SER A 6 -14.53 -10.83 -4.08
N ILE A 7 -15.19 -11.95 -4.38
CA ILE A 7 -15.09 -13.19 -3.61
C ILE A 7 -14.54 -14.27 -4.53
N GLU A 8 -13.40 -14.82 -4.15
CA GLU A 8 -12.82 -16.00 -4.79
C GLU A 8 -13.42 -17.25 -4.15
N LEU A 9 -14.00 -18.13 -4.96
CA LEU A 9 -14.43 -19.45 -4.50
C LEU A 9 -13.26 -20.44 -4.59
N ASP A 10 -13.37 -21.53 -3.83
CA ASP A 10 -12.42 -22.63 -3.93
C ASP A 10 -12.42 -23.24 -5.35
N PRO A 11 -11.27 -23.76 -5.83
CA PRO A 11 -11.23 -24.51 -7.08
C PRO A 11 -12.22 -25.68 -7.05
N MET A 12 -13.00 -25.83 -8.11
CA MET A 12 -14.12 -26.78 -8.19
C MET A 12 -14.21 -27.39 -9.61
N ILE A 13 -14.90 -28.51 -9.79
CA ILE A 13 -14.93 -29.21 -11.09
C ILE A 13 -15.68 -28.40 -12.17
N PRO A 14 -15.48 -28.67 -13.48
CA PRO A 14 -16.14 -27.91 -14.54
C PRO A 14 -17.68 -27.83 -14.43
N SER A 15 -18.31 -28.92 -13.99
CA SER A 15 -19.76 -29.00 -13.79
C SER A 15 -20.25 -28.07 -12.68
N GLU A 16 -19.54 -28.02 -11.55
CA GLU A 16 -19.86 -27.13 -10.43
C GLU A 16 -19.68 -25.66 -10.83
N ARG A 17 -18.56 -25.33 -11.49
CA ARG A 17 -18.34 -23.97 -12.02
C ARG A 17 -19.45 -23.54 -12.96
N ARG A 18 -19.91 -24.45 -13.83
CA ARG A 18 -21.01 -24.18 -14.76
C ARG A 18 -22.31 -23.88 -14.02
N ILE A 19 -22.60 -24.61 -12.95
CA ILE A 19 -23.80 -24.34 -12.13
C ILE A 19 -23.71 -22.93 -11.53
N VAL A 20 -22.56 -22.56 -10.93
CA VAL A 20 -22.35 -21.22 -10.36
C VAL A 20 -22.53 -20.14 -11.42
N HIS A 21 -21.86 -20.27 -12.56
CA HIS A 21 -21.98 -19.31 -13.66
C HIS A 21 -23.41 -19.13 -14.14
N LEU A 22 -24.13 -20.23 -14.39
CA LEU A 22 -25.49 -20.16 -14.91
C LEU A 22 -26.48 -19.62 -13.87
N THR A 23 -26.29 -19.97 -12.60
CA THR A 23 -27.16 -19.51 -11.52
C THR A 23 -27.00 -18.00 -11.30
N LEU A 24 -25.76 -17.50 -11.35
CA LEU A 24 -25.46 -16.09 -11.12
C LEU A 24 -25.56 -15.22 -12.38
N ALA A 25 -25.67 -15.81 -13.58
CA ALA A 25 -25.78 -15.07 -14.83
C ALA A 25 -27.01 -14.13 -14.91
N ALA A 26 -28.10 -14.47 -14.21
CA ALA A 26 -29.33 -13.68 -14.19
C ALA A 26 -29.37 -12.62 -13.07
N HIS A 27 -28.36 -12.56 -12.20
CA HIS A 27 -28.34 -11.61 -11.10
C HIS A 27 -27.77 -10.24 -11.52
N GLU A 28 -28.54 -9.16 -11.31
CA GLU A 28 -28.17 -7.79 -11.73
C GLU A 28 -27.06 -7.14 -10.88
N PHE A 29 -26.80 -7.68 -9.69
CA PHE A 29 -25.88 -7.08 -8.73
C PHE A 29 -24.48 -7.69 -8.76
N VAL A 30 -24.30 -8.80 -9.47
CA VAL A 30 -23.03 -9.55 -9.48
C VAL A 30 -22.70 -10.07 -10.87
N THR A 31 -21.41 -10.18 -11.15
CA THR A 31 -20.84 -10.80 -12.34
C THR A 31 -19.91 -11.92 -11.92
N THR A 32 -19.73 -12.92 -12.78
CA THR A 32 -18.86 -14.06 -12.50
C THR A 32 -17.92 -14.33 -13.66
N HIS A 33 -16.68 -14.68 -13.34
CA HIS A 33 -15.69 -15.14 -14.31
C HIS A 33 -14.84 -16.25 -13.72
N SER A 34 -14.24 -17.07 -14.58
CA SER A 34 -13.37 -18.17 -14.15
C SER A 34 -11.91 -17.81 -14.34
N GLU A 35 -11.09 -17.97 -13.30
CA GLU A 35 -9.64 -17.79 -13.35
C GLU A 35 -8.90 -19.09 -13.02
N GLY A 36 -7.66 -19.22 -13.50
CA GLY A 36 -6.83 -20.41 -13.32
C GLY A 36 -6.98 -21.47 -14.41
N GLU A 37 -6.16 -22.51 -14.31
CA GLU A 37 -6.01 -23.58 -15.30
C GLU A 37 -6.25 -24.96 -14.68
N GLY A 38 -6.78 -25.89 -15.48
CA GLY A 38 -7.02 -27.28 -15.06
C GLY A 38 -7.85 -27.39 -13.78
N ASP A 39 -7.29 -28.11 -12.81
CA ASP A 39 -7.90 -28.37 -11.50
C ASP A 39 -7.80 -27.18 -10.54
N ASN A 40 -6.89 -26.23 -10.80
CA ASN A 40 -6.75 -25.00 -10.03
C ASN A 40 -7.71 -23.90 -10.51
N ARG A 41 -8.62 -24.22 -11.44
CA ARG A 41 -9.56 -23.27 -12.00
C ARG A 41 -10.72 -23.03 -11.04
N ARG A 42 -10.93 -21.76 -10.71
CA ARG A 42 -11.90 -21.27 -9.72
C ARG A 42 -12.83 -20.23 -10.33
N VAL A 43 -13.93 -19.95 -9.65
CA VAL A 43 -14.88 -18.89 -10.03
C VAL A 43 -14.70 -17.72 -9.09
N ILE A 44 -14.61 -16.53 -9.66
CA ILE A 44 -14.60 -15.27 -8.94
C ILE A 44 -15.97 -14.61 -9.14
N VAL A 45 -16.53 -14.12 -8.05
CA VAL A 45 -17.79 -13.37 -8.03
C VAL A 45 -17.46 -11.92 -7.70
N GLU A 46 -17.82 -11.01 -8.59
CA GLU A 46 -17.57 -9.58 -8.43
C GLU A 46 -18.88 -8.81 -8.41
N PRO A 47 -19.00 -7.74 -7.62
CA PRO A 47 -20.16 -6.86 -7.69
C PRO A 47 -20.17 -6.07 -9.02
N THR A 48 -21.36 -5.83 -9.57
CA THR A 48 -21.50 -5.00 -10.78
C THR A 48 -21.12 -3.55 -10.51
N ALA A 49 -20.67 -2.84 -11.56
CA ALA A 49 -20.32 -1.42 -11.47
C ALA A 49 -21.51 -0.57 -10.97
N ASP A 50 -22.73 -0.89 -11.41
CA ASP A 50 -23.95 -0.22 -10.98
C ASP A 50 -24.24 -0.44 -9.50
N PHE A 51 -24.07 -1.68 -9.01
CA PHE A 51 -24.21 -2.01 -7.59
C PHE A 51 -23.16 -1.26 -6.75
N VAL A 52 -21.92 -1.23 -7.22
CA VAL A 52 -20.81 -0.48 -6.59
C VAL A 52 -21.10 1.02 -6.53
N ALA A 53 -21.63 1.62 -7.61
CA ALA A 53 -21.96 3.04 -7.65
C ALA A 53 -23.09 3.41 -6.67
N GLN A 54 -24.11 2.56 -6.57
CA GLN A 54 -25.28 2.80 -5.72
C GLN A 54 -25.00 2.56 -4.24
N HIS A 55 -24.17 1.56 -3.91
CA HIS A 55 -23.95 1.14 -2.52
C HIS A 55 -22.59 1.57 -1.97
N GLY A 56 -21.75 2.21 -2.78
CA GLY A 56 -20.36 2.52 -2.46
C GLY A 56 -19.48 1.30 -2.71
N GLY A 57 -18.40 1.50 -3.47
CA GLY A 57 -17.49 0.44 -3.87
C GLY A 57 -16.56 -0.02 -2.76
N PRO A 58 -15.85 -1.14 -3.00
CA PRO A 58 -14.63 -1.39 -2.25
C PRO A 58 -13.75 -0.17 -2.51
N VAL A 59 -13.36 0.53 -1.44
CA VAL A 59 -12.32 1.54 -1.58
C VAL A 59 -11.15 0.81 -2.25
N PRO A 60 -10.72 1.20 -3.47
CA PRO A 60 -9.53 0.59 -4.04
C PRO A 60 -8.50 0.70 -2.94
N ARG A 61 -7.88 -0.43 -2.59
CA ARG A 61 -6.77 -0.41 -1.63
C ARG A 61 -5.78 0.52 -2.27
N ALA A 62 -5.83 1.80 -1.89
CA ALA A 62 -5.01 2.83 -2.48
C ALA A 62 -3.61 2.28 -2.26
N GLU A 63 -2.97 1.84 -3.34
CA GLU A 63 -1.55 1.64 -3.37
C GLU A 63 -1.05 2.94 -2.78
N ARG A 64 -0.57 2.90 -1.52
CA ARG A 64 -0.21 4.11 -0.79
C ARG A 64 0.65 4.87 -1.79
N PRO A 65 0.27 6.08 -2.24
CA PRO A 65 1.10 6.80 -3.17
C PRO A 65 2.45 6.83 -2.49
N VAL A 66 3.46 6.21 -3.11
CA VAL A 66 4.80 6.19 -2.54
C VAL A 66 5.16 7.66 -2.49
N ALA A 67 5.00 8.26 -1.31
CA ALA A 67 5.29 9.67 -1.17
C ALA A 67 6.77 9.77 -1.52
N PRO A 68 7.18 10.56 -2.51
CA PRO A 68 8.59 10.92 -2.63
C PRO A 68 8.90 11.84 -1.44
N GLY A 69 9.12 11.25 -0.28
CA GLY A 69 9.65 11.88 0.92
C GLY A 69 11.03 11.28 1.16
N GLY A 70 12.14 12.00 1.05
CA GLY A 70 12.27 13.39 1.42
C GLY A 70 12.43 13.51 2.94
N ARG A 71 13.69 13.56 3.35
CA ARG A 71 14.25 14.18 4.56
C ARG A 71 14.26 13.37 5.86
N GLY A 72 15.45 12.83 6.14
CA GLY A 72 15.86 12.32 7.44
C GLY A 72 15.70 13.35 8.57
N GLY A 73 15.36 12.81 9.73
CA GLY A 73 14.96 13.54 10.92
C GLY A 73 16.08 14.29 11.63
N PHE A 74 15.68 15.37 12.29
CA PHE A 74 16.43 16.08 13.29
C PHE A 74 16.41 15.28 14.61
N SER A 75 17.52 14.66 14.97
CA SER A 75 17.69 14.04 16.30
C SER A 75 17.85 15.15 17.35
N ARG A 76 16.77 15.45 18.06
CA ARG A 76 16.83 16.12 19.37
C ARG A 76 17.05 15.03 20.43
N GLY A 77 18.18 15.07 21.14
CA GLY A 77 18.31 14.36 22.41
C GLY A 77 19.69 13.80 22.73
N GLY A 78 20.53 14.59 23.39
CA GLY A 78 21.71 14.13 24.11
C GLY A 78 22.12 15.17 25.15
N ARG A 79 21.75 14.98 26.42
CA ARG A 79 22.22 15.76 27.57
C ARG A 79 23.41 15.01 28.24
N PRO A 80 24.02 15.50 29.35
CA PRO A 80 25.27 16.27 29.40
C PRO A 80 26.40 15.56 30.21
N GLY A 81 27.62 16.07 30.13
CA GLY A 81 28.76 15.71 31.00
C GLY A 81 30.08 15.78 30.21
N GLY A 82 31.19 16.34 30.67
CA GLY A 82 31.61 16.83 31.97
C GLY A 82 33.12 16.58 32.07
N GLY A 83 33.95 17.64 32.09
CA GLY A 83 35.41 17.60 32.31
C GLY A 83 36.25 17.20 31.07
N GLY A 84 37.43 17.76 30.79
CA GLY A 84 38.27 18.74 31.47
C GLY A 84 39.63 18.80 30.77
N GLY A 85 40.29 19.96 30.83
CA GLY A 85 41.67 20.20 30.36
C GLY A 85 41.74 20.75 28.93
N GLY A 86 42.32 21.91 28.62
CA GLY A 86 43.22 22.78 29.37
C GLY A 86 44.39 23.17 28.47
N ARG A 87 44.70 24.48 28.45
CA ARG A 87 45.99 25.15 28.15
C ARG A 87 46.18 25.83 26.77
N GLY A 88 46.57 27.12 26.87
CA GLY A 88 47.36 27.91 25.91
C GLY A 88 46.52 28.67 24.89
N ARG A 89 46.23 29.98 24.95
CA ARG A 89 47.02 31.19 25.24
C ARG A 89 48.17 31.43 24.24
N SER A 90 48.03 32.56 23.51
CA SER A 90 48.93 33.29 22.60
C SER A 90 48.74 32.95 21.10
N GLY A 91 48.72 33.86 20.14
CA GLY A 91 48.88 35.33 20.11
C GLY A 91 49.32 35.74 18.69
N PHE A 92 49.02 36.99 18.29
CA PHE A 92 49.64 37.78 17.19
C PHE A 92 49.40 37.26 15.74
N GLY A 93 49.07 38.05 14.72
CA GLY A 93 49.26 39.49 14.48
C GLY A 93 50.43 39.71 13.51
N GLY A 94 50.14 40.04 12.24
CA GLY A 94 51.12 40.51 11.24
C GLY A 94 50.85 39.89 9.85
N GLY A 95 50.62 40.62 8.75
CA GLY A 95 51.02 41.99 8.45
C GLY A 95 52.26 41.97 7.55
N GLY A 96 52.05 41.88 6.24
CA GLY A 96 53.03 42.12 5.17
C GLY A 96 52.23 42.12 3.87
N TYR A 97 52.30 43.10 2.97
CA TYR A 97 53.39 43.97 2.57
C TYR A 97 52.80 45.24 1.94
N ARG A 98 53.35 46.41 2.30
CA ARG A 98 53.21 47.65 1.53
C ARG A 98 54.15 47.59 0.33
N ARG A 99 53.66 47.92 -0.88
CA ARG A 99 53.93 49.23 -1.49
C ARG A 99 52.91 49.50 -2.60
#